data_AF-A0A1V4XYW9-F1
#
_entry.id   AF-A0A1V4XYW9-F1
#
_cell.length_a   1.000
_cell.length_b   1.000
_cell.length_c   1.000
_cell.angle_alpha   90.00
_cell.angle_beta   90.00
_cell.angle_gamma   90.00
#
_symmetry.space_group_name_H-M   'P 1'
#
loop_
_entity.id
_entity.type
_entity.pdbx_description
1 polymer ?
#
loop_
_entity_poly.entity_id
_entity_poly.type
_entity_poly.pdbx_seq_one_letter_code
_entity_poly.pdbx_strand_id
1 'polypeptide(L)'
;MIQKTLSSIEERLKKVTSVTDENRSELLDLVSTLKTEIEELSKTHTEHAESITGFAAVSTREATRQEKNPALLQLSLDGLAASVEGFETSHPMLVGVVNRICSMLANLGI
;
A
#
# COMPACT_ATOMS: atom_id res chain seq x y z
N MET A 1 5.67 12.34 -8.60
CA MET A 1 4.33 11.71 -8.72
C MET A 1 3.90 10.97 -7.45
N ILE A 2 4.84 10.34 -6.75
CA ILE A 2 4.71 9.67 -5.44
C ILE A 2 3.68 10.31 -4.49
N GLN A 3 3.86 11.59 -4.13
CA GLN A 3 2.99 12.30 -3.18
C GLN A 3 1.52 12.32 -3.61
N LYS A 4 1.28 12.59 -4.90
CA LYS A 4 -0.08 12.61 -5.47
C LYS A 4 -0.72 11.22 -5.42
N THR A 5 0.06 10.17 -5.67
CA THR A 5 -0.40 8.79 -5.59
C THR A 5 -0.79 8.42 -4.16
N LEU A 6 0.04 8.72 -3.17
CA LEU A 6 -0.24 8.45 -1.76
C LEU A 6 -1.50 9.20 -1.27
N SER A 7 -1.65 10.48 -1.62
CA SER A 7 -2.87 11.23 -1.29
C SER A 7 -4.12 10.61 -1.93
N SER A 8 -4.01 10.05 -3.14
CA SER A 8 -5.14 9.38 -3.79
C SER A 8 -5.55 8.08 -3.10
N ILE A 9 -4.60 7.37 -2.47
CA ILE A 9 -4.87 6.18 -1.65
C ILE A 9 -5.68 6.59 -0.41
N GLU A 10 -5.22 7.60 0.32
CA GLU A 10 -5.91 8.09 1.52
C GLU A 10 -7.33 8.57 1.19
N GLU A 11 -7.51 9.35 0.12
CA GLU A 11 -8.84 9.81 -0.30
C GLU A 11 -9.77 8.66 -0.65
N ARG A 12 -9.27 7.63 -1.33
CA ARG A 12 -10.05 6.43 -1.66
C ARG A 12 -10.47 5.69 -0.39
N LEU A 13 -9.54 5.48 0.54
CA LEU A 13 -9.84 4.84 1.83
C LEU A 13 -10.86 5.64 2.64
N LYS A 14 -10.81 6.98 2.60
CA LYS A 14 -11.81 7.83 3.26
C LYS A 14 -13.22 7.68 2.65
N LYS A 15 -13.31 7.49 1.32
CA LYS A 15 -14.56 7.41 0.57
C LYS A 15 -15.16 6.00 0.49
N VAL A 16 -14.37 4.95 0.66
CA VAL A 16 -14.86 3.57 0.56
C VAL A 16 -15.78 3.25 1.74
N THR A 17 -16.99 2.78 1.46
CA THR A 17 -17.98 2.38 2.48
C THR A 17 -18.02 0.88 2.73
N SER A 18 -17.37 0.08 1.88
CA SER A 18 -17.31 -1.39 1.99
C SER A 18 -16.28 -1.88 3.02
N VAL A 19 -15.60 -0.98 3.72
CA VAL A 19 -14.58 -1.29 4.74
C VAL A 19 -15.04 -0.72 6.08
N THR A 20 -14.90 -1.51 7.14
CA THR A 20 -15.23 -1.10 8.52
C THR A 20 -14.40 0.12 8.94
N ASP A 21 -14.93 0.93 9.85
CA ASP A 21 -14.24 2.15 10.30
C ASP A 21 -12.91 1.83 11.01
N GLU A 22 -12.84 0.70 11.73
CA GLU A 22 -11.61 0.21 12.36
C GLU A 22 -10.53 -0.13 11.32
N ASN A 23 -10.84 -1.00 10.36
CA ASN A 23 -9.90 -1.38 9.30
C ASN A 23 -9.49 -0.17 8.44
N ARG A 24 -10.42 0.77 8.22
CA ARG A 24 -10.14 2.01 7.50
C ARG A 24 -9.16 2.89 8.27
N SER A 25 -9.37 3.06 9.57
CA SER A 25 -8.48 3.85 10.43
C SER A 25 -7.08 3.25 10.47
N GLU A 26 -6.98 1.93 10.62
CA GLU A 26 -5.68 1.24 10.63
C GLU A 26 -4.99 1.36 9.26
N LEU A 27 -5.70 1.16 8.15
CA LEU A 27 -5.11 1.34 6.81
C LEU A 27 -4.64 2.78 6.56
N LEU A 28 -5.37 3.79 7.05
CA LEU A 28 -4.94 5.18 6.94
C LEU A 28 -3.65 5.45 7.74
N ASP A 29 -3.51 4.85 8.92
CA ASP A 29 -2.29 4.95 9.74
C ASP A 29 -1.09 4.28 9.04
N LEU A 30 -1.30 3.10 8.46
CA LEU A 30 -0.27 2.40 7.69
C LEU A 30 0.13 3.18 6.43
N VAL A 31 -0.82 3.78 5.72
CA VAL A 31 -0.52 4.62 4.54
C VAL A 31 0.23 5.89 4.93
N SER A 32 -0.10 6.49 6.08
CA SER A 32 0.66 7.63 6.63
C SER A 32 2.10 7.23 6.97
N THR A 33 2.29 6.06 7.57
CA THR A 33 3.63 5.53 7.86
C THR A 33 4.41 5.23 6.58
N LEU A 34 3.77 4.57 5.61
CA LEU A 34 4.35 4.30 4.29
C LEU A 34 4.81 5.60 3.61
N LYS A 35 4.03 6.67 3.71
CA LYS A 35 4.38 7.98 3.15
C LYS A 35 5.70 8.51 3.71
N THR A 36 5.89 8.46 5.02
CA THR A 36 7.13 8.90 5.66
C THR A 36 8.33 8.07 5.20
N GLU A 37 8.20 6.74 5.18
CA GLU A 37 9.27 5.85 4.74
C GLU A 37 9.63 6.06 3.26
N ILE A 38 8.62 6.27 2.41
CA ILE A 38 8.80 6.53 0.98
C ILE A 38 9.44 7.89 0.71
N GLU A 39 9.12 8.92 1.50
CA GLU A 39 9.78 10.22 1.39
C GLU A 39 11.28 10.08 1.65
N GLU A 40 11.68 9.30 2.64
CA GLU A 40 13.09 9.02 2.91
C GLU A 40 13.73 8.18 1.80
N LEU A 41 13.08 7.08 1.40
CA LEU A 41 13.58 6.19 0.35
C LEU A 41 13.78 6.95 -0.97
N SER A 42 12.87 7.86 -1.33
CA SER A 42 12.90 8.60 -2.59
C SER A 42 14.12 9.52 -2.74
N LYS A 43 14.85 9.80 -1.65
CA LYS A 43 16.10 10.58 -1.71
C LYS A 43 17.26 9.79 -2.31
N THR A 44 17.20 8.46 -2.24
CA THR A 44 18.29 7.56 -2.65
C THR A 44 17.86 6.53 -3.69
N HIS A 45 16.59 6.11 -3.68
CA HIS A 45 16.03 5.04 -4.51
C HIS A 45 14.67 5.44 -5.09
N THR A 46 14.66 6.49 -5.92
CA THR A 46 13.43 7.07 -6.49
C THR A 46 12.58 6.07 -7.25
N GLU A 47 13.18 5.21 -8.09
CA GLU A 47 12.44 4.23 -8.90
C GLU A 47 11.74 3.16 -8.04
N HIS A 48 12.40 2.73 -6.95
CA HIS A 48 11.77 1.82 -5.98
C HIS A 48 10.62 2.51 -5.25
N ALA A 49 10.81 3.76 -4.82
CA ALA A 49 9.75 4.54 -4.19
C ALA A 49 8.53 4.72 -5.12
N GLU A 50 8.75 4.96 -6.42
CA GLU A 50 7.68 5.01 -7.42
C GLU A 50 6.98 3.66 -7.59
N SER A 51 7.74 2.57 -7.65
CA SER A 51 7.18 1.21 -7.77
C SER A 51 6.32 0.83 -6.57
N ILE A 52 6.82 1.03 -5.35
CA ILE A 52 6.09 0.74 -4.10
C ILE A 52 4.79 1.54 -4.05
N THR A 53 4.85 2.84 -4.32
CA THR A 53 3.64 3.68 -4.31
C THR A 53 2.64 3.32 -5.40
N GLY A 54 3.12 2.93 -6.58
CA GLY A 54 2.28 2.41 -7.66
C GLY A 54 1.54 1.13 -7.26
N PHE A 55 2.26 0.13 -6.76
CA PHE A 55 1.66 -1.12 -6.31
C PHE A 55 0.75 -0.95 -5.09
N ALA A 56 1.08 -0.06 -4.15
CA ALA A 56 0.21 0.26 -3.02
C ALA A 56 -1.14 0.85 -3.48
N ALA A 57 -1.12 1.72 -4.49
CA ALA A 57 -2.33 2.30 -5.06
C ALA A 57 -3.18 1.27 -5.80
N VAL A 58 -2.55 0.40 -6.61
CA VAL A 58 -3.26 -0.67 -7.31
C VAL A 58 -3.84 -1.67 -6.31
N SER A 59 -3.07 -2.11 -5.32
CA SER A 59 -3.52 -3.06 -4.29
C SER A 59 -4.70 -2.52 -3.51
N THR A 60 -4.62 -1.27 -3.06
CA THR A 60 -5.72 -0.61 -2.36
C THR A 60 -6.96 -0.51 -3.26
N ARG A 61 -6.77 -0.16 -4.54
CA ARG A 61 -7.86 -0.08 -5.50
C ARG A 61 -8.56 -1.43 -5.63
N GLU A 62 -7.83 -2.51 -5.85
CA GLU A 62 -8.39 -3.85 -6.07
C GLU A 62 -9.07 -4.40 -4.81
N ALA A 63 -8.49 -4.19 -3.63
CA ALA A 63 -9.09 -4.59 -2.35
C ALA A 63 -10.41 -3.86 -2.03
N THR A 64 -10.56 -2.63 -2.53
CA THR A 64 -11.74 -1.76 -2.28
C THR A 64 -12.74 -1.75 -3.44
N ARG A 65 -12.62 -2.63 -4.44
CA ARG A 65 -13.60 -2.73 -5.53
C ARG A 65 -14.94 -3.24 -5.00
N GLN A 66 -16.02 -2.72 -5.58
CA GLN A 66 -17.37 -3.27 -5.35
C GLN A 66 -17.45 -4.72 -5.83
N GLU A 67 -16.94 -4.98 -7.04
CA GLU A 67 -16.78 -6.33 -7.58
C GLU A 67 -15.30 -6.72 -7.49
N LYS A 68 -14.99 -7.55 -6.49
CA LYS A 68 -13.63 -8.02 -6.20
C LYS A 68 -13.17 -9.00 -7.28
N ASN A 69 -11.96 -8.82 -7.77
CA ASN A 69 -11.26 -9.79 -8.61
C ASN A 69 -10.07 -10.35 -7.82
N PRO A 70 -10.18 -11.57 -7.25
CA PRO A 70 -9.13 -12.15 -6.41
C PRO A 70 -7.78 -12.28 -7.11
N ALA A 71 -7.76 -12.58 -8.43
CA ALA A 71 -6.52 -12.73 -9.17
C ALA A 71 -5.77 -11.40 -9.35
N LEU A 72 -6.50 -10.30 -9.60
CA LEU A 72 -5.90 -8.98 -9.69
C LEU A 72 -5.44 -8.46 -8.32
N LEU A 73 -6.20 -8.75 -7.27
CA LEU A 73 -5.79 -8.43 -5.90
C LEU A 73 -4.48 -9.15 -5.57
N GLN A 74 -4.42 -10.47 -5.76
CA GLN A 74 -3.20 -11.23 -5.47
C GLN A 74 -1.99 -10.70 -6.26
N LEU A 75 -2.14 -10.49 -7.58
CA LEU A 75 -1.06 -9.97 -8.41
C LEU A 75 -0.55 -8.60 -7.93
N SER A 76 -1.47 -7.73 -7.51
CA SER A 76 -1.09 -6.41 -6.99
C SER A 76 -0.34 -6.49 -5.66
N LEU A 77 -0.74 -7.41 -4.77
CA LEU A 77 -0.09 -7.65 -3.49
C LEU A 77 1.30 -8.28 -3.66
N ASP A 78 1.44 -9.23 -4.59
CA ASP A 78 2.72 -9.85 -4.93
C ASP A 78 3.69 -8.80 -5.48
N GLY A 79 3.22 -7.93 -6.38
CA GLY A 79 4.03 -6.82 -6.89
C GLY A 79 4.43 -5.82 -5.81
N LEU A 80 3.54 -5.53 -4.86
CA LEU A 80 3.83 -4.67 -3.71
C LEU A 80 4.90 -5.30 -2.80
N ALA A 81 4.79 -6.59 -2.47
CA ALA A 81 5.78 -7.30 -1.68
C ALA A 81 7.15 -7.36 -2.38
N ALA A 82 7.17 -7.72 -3.68
CA ALA A 82 8.39 -7.76 -4.47
C ALA A 82 9.09 -6.39 -4.58
N SER A 83 8.32 -5.30 -4.54
CA SER A 83 8.88 -3.94 -4.63
C SER A 83 9.75 -3.51 -3.43
N VAL A 84 9.63 -4.22 -2.30
CA VAL A 84 10.44 -3.97 -1.10
C VAL A 84 11.49 -5.05 -0.81
N GLU A 85 11.61 -6.07 -1.67
CA GLU A 85 12.65 -7.09 -1.54
C GLU A 85 14.05 -6.47 -1.64
N GLY A 86 14.96 -6.88 -0.76
CA GLY A 86 16.32 -6.35 -0.68
C GLY A 86 16.48 -5.11 0.22
N PHE A 87 15.38 -4.57 0.75
CA PHE A 87 15.40 -3.48 1.72
C PHE A 87 15.28 -3.92 3.18
N GLU A 88 15.31 -5.23 3.47
CA GLU A 88 15.09 -5.77 4.82
C GLU A 88 16.13 -5.28 5.84
N THR A 89 17.36 -5.02 5.37
CA THR A 89 18.45 -4.54 6.23
C THR A 89 18.54 -3.02 6.25
N SER A 90 18.32 -2.35 5.11
CA SER A 90 18.50 -0.90 4.98
C SER A 90 17.26 -0.09 5.38
N HIS A 91 16.06 -0.61 5.12
CA HIS A 91 14.78 0.02 5.44
C HIS A 91 13.79 -1.00 6.05
N PRO A 92 14.09 -1.56 7.24
CA PRO A 92 13.24 -2.58 7.87
C PRO A 92 11.82 -2.08 8.18
N MET A 93 11.67 -0.78 8.50
CA MET A 93 10.36 -0.16 8.77
C MET A 93 9.49 -0.10 7.51
N LEU A 94 10.07 0.30 6.37
CA LEU A 94 9.41 0.26 5.06
C LEU A 94 8.90 -1.15 4.73
N VAL A 95 9.75 -2.17 4.87
CA VAL A 95 9.35 -3.57 4.61
C VAL A 95 8.23 -3.99 5.55
N GLY A 96 8.34 -3.65 6.84
CA GLY A 96 7.32 -3.97 7.85
C GLY A 96 5.96 -3.35 7.55
N VAL A 97 5.91 -2.05 7.22
CA VAL A 97 4.65 -1.37 6.90
C VAL A 97 4.04 -1.93 5.61
N VAL A 98 4.84 -2.21 4.58
CA VAL A 98 4.37 -2.80 3.33
C VAL A 98 3.76 -4.19 3.57
N ASN A 99 4.43 -5.05 4.32
CA ASN A 99 3.90 -6.38 4.64
C ASN A 99 2.59 -6.34 5.44
N ARG A 100 2.47 -5.37 6.36
CA ARG A 100 1.23 -5.18 7.12
C ARG A 100 0.10 -4.67 6.23
N ILE A 101 0.37 -3.74 5.32
CA ILE A 101 -0.59 -3.30 4.30
C ILE A 101 -1.02 -4.50 3.44
N CYS A 102 -0.08 -5.31 2.94
CA CYS A 102 -0.42 -6.48 2.14
C CYS A 102 -1.36 -7.44 2.89
N SER A 103 -1.04 -7.73 4.15
CA SER A 103 -1.84 -8.61 5.00
C SER A 103 -3.24 -8.07 5.25
N MET A 104 -3.37 -6.78 5.56
CA MET A 104 -4.67 -6.14 5.76
C MET A 104 -5.51 -6.16 4.49
N LEU A 105 -4.93 -5.78 3.34
CA LEU A 105 -5.64 -5.73 2.06
C LEU A 105 -6.07 -7.13 1.58
N ALA A 106 -5.24 -8.16 1.81
CA ALA A 106 -5.62 -9.55 1.54
C ALA A 106 -6.85 -9.97 2.37
N ASN A 107 -6.85 -9.61 3.66
CA ASN A 107 -7.94 -9.95 4.58
C ASN A 107 -9.23 -9.16 4.32
N LEU A 108 -9.15 -7.98 3.71
CA LEU A 108 -10.35 -7.26 3.24
C LEU A 108 -11.05 -7.99 2.08
N GLY A 109 -10.32 -8.83 1.34
CA GLY A 109 -10.81 -9.59 0.20
C GLY A 109 -11.72 -10.77 0.57
N ILE A 110 -11.60 -11.28 1.80
CA ILE A 110 -12.32 -12.44 2.35
C ILE A 110 -13.74 -12.06 2.78
#